data_AF-A0A5F2GMM0-F1
#
_entry.id   AF-A0A5F2GMM0-F1
#
_cell.length_a   1.000
_cell.length_b   1.000
_cell.length_c   1.000
_cell.angle_alpha   90.00
_cell.angle_beta   90.00
_cell.angle_gamma   90.00
#
_symmetry.space_group_name_H-M   'P 1'
#
loop_
_entity.id
_entity.type
_entity.pdbx_description
1 polymer ?
#
loop_
_entity_poly.entity_id
_entity_poly.type
_entity_poly.pdbx_seq_one_letter_code
_entity_poly.pdbx_strand_id
1 'polypeptide(L)'
;MLRAIDLYAGIGGWSLGLRLAGVDVVASYEWWPTAVDTHNGNHGGVIEPVDVRTLRLQDLPSDIDLVVGSPPCTEFSYSNRGGGGNLDEGLKDVVKFLEIVEHLKPRYWVLENVPRVAQVLSHGFSESTHPLYRFRRLKPQIKVVDFSDYGAPQSRRRCIAGTIPFELVEAYRTRLARPTLGNVVRALSARTKIVDPVWGCTLPPVRVTEREIEAPLNAEELRMNRESKIYHPVYNNMAFPDELDAPARTVTATCTRVSRESIVIEHTPGAFRRLSIRERACLQGFPITYQFYARSFADKAKMIGNAIPPTFTYLLAQAALGVMPKDFQSFGMAGGSLSLPTRAAPVTPPTTEGRTYPVGRSFRAALPGLRFKSGMRFELANARGGQAAWRVRFFFGPSINVREIELDDELLRELQGSPFIQRVQMATGALFAETEQRLFTTAPEALQLAWSHRAGGLRPFDVVDLLGDLAATVRSYLAGASKDLQHAAIGYVLEAAAEGEISDSIPGSRKLADNALSILSGLLVGAWFNSLPWHGERKAVA
;
A
#
# COMPACT_ATOMS: atom_id res chain seq x y z
N MET A 1 -37.74 0.21 15.44
CA MET A 1 -36.27 0.44 15.33
C MET A 1 -35.75 -0.60 14.35
N LEU A 2 -34.98 -0.22 13.33
CA LEU A 2 -34.43 -1.22 12.40
C LEU A 2 -33.46 -2.13 13.15
N ARG A 3 -33.56 -3.44 12.94
CA ARG A 3 -32.66 -4.44 13.53
C ARG A 3 -31.64 -4.91 12.51
N ALA A 4 -30.38 -4.97 12.91
CA ALA A 4 -29.26 -5.28 12.02
C ALA A 4 -28.28 -6.30 12.59
N ILE A 5 -27.65 -7.05 11.70
CA ILE A 5 -26.45 -7.85 12.02
C ILE A 5 -25.23 -7.34 11.25
N ASP A 6 -24.07 -7.47 11.86
CA ASP A 6 -22.76 -7.05 11.33
C ASP A 6 -21.86 -8.28 11.12
N LEU A 7 -21.75 -8.74 9.87
CA LEU A 7 -20.96 -9.90 9.49
C LEU A 7 -19.54 -9.47 9.11
N TYR A 8 -18.52 -10.20 9.58
CA TYR A 8 -17.12 -9.82 9.41
C TYR A 8 -16.86 -8.42 10.02
N ALA A 9 -17.32 -8.25 11.26
CA ALA A 9 -17.50 -6.95 11.90
C ALA A 9 -16.18 -6.18 12.11
N GLY A 10 -15.05 -6.88 12.17
CA GLY A 10 -13.76 -6.29 12.51
C GLY A 10 -13.84 -5.55 13.82
N ILE A 11 -13.34 -4.31 13.82
CA ILE A 11 -13.44 -3.40 14.97
C ILE A 11 -14.78 -2.64 15.01
N GLY A 12 -15.83 -3.11 14.35
CA GLY A 12 -17.18 -2.52 14.45
C GLY A 12 -17.32 -1.15 13.78
N GLY A 13 -16.71 -0.95 12.62
CA GLY A 13 -16.93 0.27 11.81
C GLY A 13 -18.36 0.37 11.28
N TRP A 14 -18.95 -0.77 10.89
CA TRP A 14 -20.38 -0.93 10.63
C TRP A 14 -21.20 -0.63 11.87
N SER A 15 -20.98 -1.39 12.95
CA SER A 15 -21.66 -1.23 14.23
C SER A 15 -21.71 0.22 14.73
N LEU A 16 -20.60 0.98 14.63
CA LEU A 16 -20.55 2.37 15.09
C LEU A 16 -21.52 3.28 14.34
N GLY A 17 -21.45 3.32 13.02
CA GLY A 17 -22.31 4.20 12.22
C GLY A 17 -23.78 3.79 12.28
N LEU A 18 -24.06 2.48 12.30
CA LEU A 18 -25.43 1.96 12.48
C LEU A 18 -26.02 2.42 13.82
N ARG A 19 -25.31 2.22 14.93
CA ARG A 19 -25.77 2.61 16.27
C ARG A 19 -25.95 4.12 16.41
N LEU A 20 -25.04 4.92 15.83
CA LEU A 20 -25.16 6.38 15.81
C LEU A 20 -26.39 6.87 15.05
N ALA A 21 -26.87 6.13 14.05
CA ALA A 21 -28.12 6.42 13.36
C ALA A 21 -29.37 5.89 14.08
N GLY A 22 -29.22 5.20 15.22
CA GLY A 22 -30.32 4.61 15.97
C GLY A 22 -30.78 3.23 15.45
N VAL A 23 -29.93 2.52 14.71
CA VAL A 23 -30.18 1.12 14.31
C VAL A 23 -29.76 0.17 15.44
N ASP A 24 -30.59 -0.83 15.72
CA ASP A 24 -30.31 -1.88 16.69
C ASP A 24 -29.36 -2.93 16.11
N VAL A 25 -28.09 -2.91 16.50
CA VAL A 25 -27.14 -3.95 16.07
C VAL A 25 -27.22 -5.12 17.04
N VAL A 26 -28.03 -6.12 16.67
CA VAL A 26 -28.41 -7.24 17.56
C VAL A 26 -27.33 -8.32 17.65
N ALA A 27 -26.51 -8.48 16.61
CA ALA A 27 -25.39 -9.41 16.60
C ALA A 27 -24.25 -8.92 15.71
N SER A 28 -23.02 -9.27 16.08
CA SER A 28 -21.82 -9.03 15.29
C SER A 28 -20.95 -10.27 15.29
N TYR A 29 -20.34 -10.59 14.15
CA TYR A 29 -19.57 -11.82 13.95
C TYR A 29 -18.17 -11.47 13.44
N GLU A 30 -17.15 -11.85 14.21
CA GLU A 30 -15.75 -11.58 13.91
C GLU A 30 -14.89 -12.73 14.45
N TRP A 31 -13.90 -13.17 13.68
CA TRP A 31 -13.06 -14.31 14.03
C TRP A 31 -11.72 -13.91 14.66
N TRP A 32 -11.24 -12.68 14.44
CA TRP A 32 -9.96 -12.21 14.95
C TRP A 32 -10.12 -11.71 16.40
N PRO A 33 -9.52 -12.40 17.40
CA PRO A 33 -9.78 -12.08 18.81
C PRO A 33 -9.44 -10.64 19.20
N THR A 34 -8.39 -10.05 18.62
CA THR A 34 -8.00 -8.67 18.89
C THR A 34 -9.01 -7.64 18.34
N ALA A 35 -9.66 -7.97 17.21
CA ALA A 35 -10.73 -7.14 16.66
C ALA A 35 -12.00 -7.27 17.51
N VAL A 36 -12.32 -8.48 17.97
CA VAL A 36 -13.40 -8.76 18.94
C VAL A 36 -13.22 -7.96 20.23
N ASP A 37 -12.03 -8.00 20.85
CA ASP A 37 -11.71 -7.21 22.04
C ASP A 37 -11.97 -5.72 21.80
N THR A 38 -11.62 -5.24 20.61
CA THR A 38 -11.81 -3.84 20.23
C THR A 38 -13.27 -3.49 19.99
N HIS A 39 -14.02 -4.36 19.33
CA HIS A 39 -15.46 -4.20 19.12
C HIS A 39 -16.20 -4.14 20.46
N ASN A 40 -16.03 -5.16 21.31
CA ASN A 40 -16.66 -5.25 22.64
C ASN A 40 -16.32 -4.05 23.51
N GLY A 41 -15.06 -3.63 23.50
CA GLY A 41 -14.58 -2.51 24.30
C GLY A 41 -15.12 -1.14 23.89
N ASN A 42 -15.79 -1.00 22.74
CA ASN A 42 -16.41 0.25 22.31
C ASN A 42 -17.94 0.20 22.22
N HIS A 43 -18.51 -0.94 21.81
CA HIS A 43 -19.95 -1.07 21.56
C HIS A 43 -20.73 -1.63 22.75
N GLY A 44 -20.02 -2.16 23.75
CA GLY A 44 -20.63 -2.98 24.78
C GLY A 44 -21.08 -4.33 24.22
N GLY A 45 -21.17 -5.34 25.09
CA GLY A 45 -21.46 -6.72 24.70
C GLY A 45 -20.27 -7.65 24.91
N VAL A 46 -20.51 -8.93 24.61
CA VAL A 46 -19.56 -10.02 24.79
C VAL A 46 -19.65 -10.92 23.55
N ILE A 47 -19.30 -10.37 22.38
CA ILE A 47 -19.14 -11.21 21.19
C ILE A 47 -17.87 -12.05 21.38
N GLU A 48 -17.94 -13.32 21.01
CA GLU A 48 -16.81 -14.24 21.04
C GLU A 48 -16.27 -14.46 19.61
N PRO A 49 -14.97 -14.79 19.46
CA PRO A 49 -14.40 -15.09 18.15
C PRO A 49 -15.16 -16.21 17.44
N VAL A 50 -15.65 -15.94 16.24
CA VAL A 50 -16.43 -16.90 15.45
C VAL A 50 -16.13 -16.78 13.96
N ASP A 51 -15.93 -17.93 13.30
CA ASP A 51 -15.81 -17.99 11.85
C ASP A 51 -17.19 -17.96 11.19
N VAL A 52 -17.50 -16.88 10.48
CA VAL A 52 -18.75 -16.69 9.73
C VAL A 52 -19.04 -17.86 8.79
N ARG A 53 -18.01 -18.50 8.21
CA ARG A 53 -18.14 -19.66 7.30
C ARG A 53 -18.82 -20.85 7.98
N THR A 54 -18.59 -21.01 9.29
CA THR A 54 -19.08 -22.12 10.10
C THR A 54 -20.45 -21.88 10.72
N LEU A 55 -21.01 -20.67 10.61
CA LEU A 55 -22.31 -20.35 11.20
C LEU A 55 -23.41 -21.24 10.61
N ARG A 56 -24.21 -21.83 11.51
CA ARG A 56 -25.44 -22.51 11.13
C ARG A 56 -26.52 -21.45 10.94
N LEU A 57 -27.18 -21.47 9.78
CA LEU A 57 -28.13 -20.42 9.41
C LEU A 57 -29.30 -20.33 10.40
N GLN A 58 -29.75 -21.48 10.91
CA GLN A 58 -30.82 -21.57 11.90
C GLN A 58 -30.51 -20.98 13.28
N ASP A 59 -29.23 -20.73 13.59
CA ASP A 59 -28.82 -20.10 14.86
C ASP A 59 -28.78 -18.58 14.76
N LEU A 60 -28.99 -18.02 13.56
CA LEU A 60 -28.98 -16.58 13.36
C LEU A 60 -30.23 -15.96 13.99
N PRO A 61 -30.14 -14.72 14.51
CA PRO A 61 -31.29 -14.03 15.06
C PRO A 61 -32.40 -13.86 14.02
N SER A 62 -33.66 -13.94 14.46
CA SER A 62 -34.82 -13.62 13.64
C SER A 62 -35.08 -12.10 13.56
N ASP A 63 -35.97 -11.72 12.64
CA ASP A 63 -36.50 -10.36 12.51
C ASP A 63 -35.39 -9.32 12.28
N ILE A 64 -34.54 -9.61 11.29
CA ILE A 64 -33.45 -8.74 10.87
C ILE A 64 -33.88 -7.91 9.66
N ASP A 65 -33.88 -6.59 9.81
CA ASP A 65 -34.21 -5.65 8.73
C ASP A 65 -33.00 -5.33 7.84
N LEU A 66 -31.79 -5.40 8.40
CA LEU A 66 -30.56 -4.99 7.72
C LEU A 66 -29.40 -5.98 7.97
N VAL A 67 -28.82 -6.53 6.90
CA VAL A 67 -27.59 -7.33 6.98
C VAL A 67 -26.43 -6.52 6.39
N VAL A 68 -25.39 -6.23 7.17
CA VAL A 68 -24.18 -5.59 6.65
C VAL A 68 -22.97 -6.48 6.82
N GLY A 69 -21.94 -6.28 6.00
CA GLY A 69 -20.66 -6.92 6.25
C GLY A 69 -19.58 -6.61 5.22
N SER A 70 -18.35 -6.94 5.60
CA SER A 70 -17.14 -6.74 4.79
C SER A 70 -16.35 -8.05 4.64
N PRO A 71 -16.82 -9.02 3.83
CA PRO A 71 -16.13 -10.28 3.58
C PRO A 71 -14.64 -10.09 3.21
N PRO A 72 -13.72 -10.93 3.73
CA PRO A 72 -12.30 -10.85 3.42
C PRO A 72 -12.00 -10.81 1.92
N CYS A 73 -11.03 -9.96 1.57
CA CYS A 73 -10.70 -9.64 0.19
C CYS A 73 -9.28 -10.13 -0.21
N THR A 74 -8.59 -10.88 0.65
CA THR A 74 -7.16 -11.19 0.48
C THR A 74 -6.79 -11.76 -0.89
N GLU A 75 -7.70 -12.53 -1.49
CA GLU A 75 -7.52 -13.14 -2.81
C GLU A 75 -7.99 -12.26 -3.99
N PHE A 76 -8.73 -11.18 -3.76
CA PHE A 76 -9.19 -10.24 -4.79
C PHE A 76 -8.33 -8.97 -4.91
N SER A 77 -7.46 -8.72 -3.93
CA SER A 77 -6.65 -7.49 -3.84
C SER A 77 -5.43 -7.51 -4.76
N TYR A 78 -5.14 -6.39 -5.43
CA TYR A 78 -3.88 -6.20 -6.17
C TYR A 78 -2.66 -6.11 -5.25
N SER A 79 -2.86 -5.68 -4.00
CA SER A 79 -1.77 -5.46 -3.04
C SER A 79 -1.16 -6.77 -2.53
N ASN A 80 -1.91 -7.87 -2.58
CA ASN A 80 -1.42 -9.21 -2.23
C ASN A 80 -1.22 -10.00 -3.53
N ARG A 81 0.04 -10.31 -3.86
CA ARG A 81 0.45 -11.14 -5.02
C ARG A 81 0.27 -10.53 -6.43
N GLY A 82 0.15 -9.22 -6.58
CA GLY A 82 0.14 -8.59 -7.92
C GLY A 82 -1.00 -9.05 -8.83
N GLY A 83 -2.11 -9.53 -8.25
CA GLY A 83 -3.29 -10.00 -8.99
C GLY A 83 -3.44 -11.52 -9.12
N GLY A 84 -2.50 -12.33 -8.62
CA GLY A 84 -2.55 -13.81 -8.63
C GLY A 84 -3.21 -14.46 -7.42
N GLY A 85 -4.27 -13.87 -6.88
CA GLY A 85 -5.05 -14.48 -5.78
C GLY A 85 -5.97 -15.60 -6.28
N ASN A 86 -6.28 -16.56 -5.40
CA ASN A 86 -7.21 -17.64 -5.68
C ASN A 86 -8.66 -17.13 -5.53
N LEU A 87 -9.28 -16.78 -6.66
CA LEU A 87 -10.65 -16.27 -6.67
C LEU A 87 -11.64 -17.24 -6.02
N ASP A 88 -11.45 -18.56 -6.15
CA ASP A 88 -12.35 -19.56 -5.58
C ASP A 88 -12.33 -19.52 -4.05
N GLU A 89 -11.16 -19.28 -3.45
CA GLU A 89 -11.04 -19.13 -1.99
C GLU A 89 -11.69 -17.83 -1.50
N GLY A 90 -11.50 -16.72 -2.23
CA GLY A 90 -12.15 -15.45 -1.90
C GLY A 90 -13.68 -15.50 -2.05
N LEU A 91 -14.19 -16.28 -3.01
CA LEU A 91 -15.63 -16.41 -3.25
C LEU A 91 -16.36 -17.09 -2.09
N LYS A 92 -15.69 -17.91 -1.26
CA LYS A 92 -16.32 -18.62 -0.14
C LYS A 92 -17.02 -17.68 0.85
N ASP A 93 -16.39 -16.58 1.23
CA ASP A 93 -16.97 -15.62 2.16
C ASP A 93 -18.11 -14.80 1.54
N VAL A 94 -17.97 -14.45 0.26
CA VAL A 94 -19.05 -13.75 -0.49
C VAL A 94 -20.26 -14.66 -0.61
N VAL A 95 -20.06 -15.94 -0.96
CA VAL A 95 -21.13 -16.93 -1.03
C VAL A 95 -21.80 -17.09 0.32
N LYS A 96 -21.04 -17.27 1.41
CA LYS A 96 -21.59 -17.43 2.76
C LYS A 96 -22.41 -16.21 3.19
N PHE A 97 -21.91 -15.00 2.93
CA PHE A 97 -22.64 -13.77 3.20
C PHE A 97 -24.00 -13.76 2.49
N LEU A 98 -24.05 -14.12 1.21
CA LEU A 98 -25.30 -14.16 0.44
C LEU A 98 -26.25 -15.29 0.86
N GLU A 99 -25.73 -16.44 1.33
CA GLU A 99 -26.56 -17.48 1.97
C GLU A 99 -27.28 -16.95 3.21
N ILE A 100 -26.57 -16.17 4.04
CA ILE A 100 -27.14 -15.53 5.23
C ILE A 100 -28.22 -14.53 4.83
N VAL A 101 -27.98 -13.70 3.80
CA VAL A 101 -28.97 -12.75 3.28
C VAL A 101 -30.22 -13.48 2.74
N GLU A 102 -30.06 -14.55 1.97
CA GLU A 102 -31.17 -15.33 1.43
C GLU A 102 -31.98 -16.04 2.52
N HIS A 103 -31.32 -16.47 3.60
CA HIS A 103 -31.96 -17.07 4.76
C HIS A 103 -32.77 -16.06 5.56
N LEU A 104 -32.16 -14.94 5.94
CA LEU A 104 -32.77 -13.92 6.80
C LEU A 104 -33.79 -13.04 6.08
N LYS A 105 -33.69 -12.93 4.74
CA LYS A 105 -34.57 -12.10 3.89
C LYS A 105 -34.74 -10.67 4.43
N PRO A 106 -33.64 -9.96 4.72
CA PRO A 106 -33.73 -8.63 5.31
C PRO A 106 -34.34 -7.64 4.31
N ARG A 107 -34.94 -6.56 4.83
CA ARG A 107 -35.41 -5.44 4.00
C ARG A 107 -34.27 -4.82 3.19
N TYR A 108 -33.11 -4.69 3.82
CA TYR A 108 -31.90 -4.16 3.21
C TYR A 108 -30.70 -5.07 3.48
N TRP A 109 -29.75 -5.10 2.57
CA TRP A 109 -28.43 -5.64 2.85
C TRP A 109 -27.34 -4.86 2.15
N VAL A 110 -26.13 -4.87 2.70
CA VAL A 110 -24.97 -4.19 2.14
C VAL A 110 -23.70 -5.01 2.36
N LEU A 111 -23.01 -5.30 1.26
CA LEU A 111 -21.68 -5.89 1.23
C LEU A 111 -20.68 -4.81 0.80
N GLU A 112 -19.63 -4.59 1.59
CA GLU A 112 -18.48 -3.75 1.21
C GLU A 112 -17.27 -4.62 0.82
N ASN A 113 -16.57 -4.20 -0.22
CA ASN A 113 -15.33 -4.84 -0.66
C ASN A 113 -14.45 -3.92 -1.51
N VAL A 114 -13.26 -4.38 -1.94
CA VAL A 114 -12.39 -3.60 -2.84
C VAL A 114 -13.02 -3.39 -4.23
N PRO A 115 -12.62 -2.36 -4.99
CA PRO A 115 -13.24 -2.02 -6.27
C PRO A 115 -13.30 -3.17 -7.29
N ARG A 116 -12.27 -4.03 -7.33
CA ARG A 116 -12.21 -5.17 -8.28
C ARG A 116 -13.38 -6.13 -8.12
N VAL A 117 -13.90 -6.28 -6.90
CA VAL A 117 -15.03 -7.18 -6.62
C VAL A 117 -16.31 -6.74 -7.30
N ALA A 118 -16.45 -5.47 -7.70
CA ALA A 118 -17.62 -5.03 -8.48
C ALA A 118 -17.79 -5.84 -9.77
N GLN A 119 -16.70 -6.05 -10.53
CA GLN A 119 -16.74 -6.84 -11.76
C GLN A 119 -17.02 -8.32 -11.48
N VAL A 120 -16.43 -8.87 -10.41
CA VAL A 120 -16.65 -10.26 -9.98
C VAL A 120 -18.12 -10.49 -9.61
N LEU A 121 -18.74 -9.56 -8.88
CA LEU A 121 -20.15 -9.64 -8.51
C LEU A 121 -21.05 -9.50 -9.74
N SER A 122 -20.84 -8.48 -10.57
CA SER A 122 -21.66 -8.25 -11.77
C SER A 122 -21.64 -9.45 -12.72
N HIS A 123 -20.45 -9.97 -13.04
CA HIS A 123 -20.30 -11.18 -13.85
C HIS A 123 -20.88 -12.40 -13.13
N GLY A 124 -20.61 -12.53 -11.82
CA GLY A 124 -21.05 -13.68 -11.06
C GLY A 124 -22.56 -13.81 -10.91
N PHE A 125 -23.30 -12.70 -10.91
CA PHE A 125 -24.76 -12.72 -10.92
C PHE A 125 -25.37 -12.93 -12.32
N SER A 126 -24.62 -12.68 -13.41
CA SER A 126 -25.10 -12.83 -14.79
C SER A 126 -24.81 -14.21 -15.40
N GLU A 127 -23.67 -14.82 -15.06
CA GLU A 127 -23.22 -16.06 -15.69
C GLU A 127 -23.77 -17.31 -15.01
N SER A 128 -24.52 -18.13 -15.76
CA SER A 128 -25.21 -19.32 -15.24
C SER A 128 -24.30 -20.37 -14.59
N THR A 129 -23.04 -20.43 -15.01
CA THR A 129 -22.03 -21.37 -14.49
C THR A 129 -21.32 -20.86 -13.24
N HIS A 130 -21.47 -19.58 -12.89
CA HIS A 130 -20.77 -18.98 -11.76
C HIS A 130 -21.48 -19.30 -10.42
N PRO A 131 -20.75 -19.56 -9.31
CA PRO A 131 -21.36 -19.90 -8.01
C PRO A 131 -22.34 -18.86 -7.47
N LEU A 132 -22.16 -17.59 -7.82
CA LEU A 132 -23.03 -16.48 -7.38
C LEU A 132 -24.36 -16.40 -8.13
N TYR A 133 -24.52 -17.09 -9.27
CA TYR A 133 -25.72 -17.01 -10.11
C TYR A 133 -26.99 -17.48 -9.39
N ARG A 134 -26.86 -18.41 -8.44
CA ARG A 134 -27.99 -18.85 -7.61
C ARG A 134 -28.65 -17.69 -6.84
N PHE A 135 -27.87 -16.67 -6.48
CA PHE A 135 -28.31 -15.49 -5.73
C PHE A 135 -28.80 -14.32 -6.60
N ARG A 136 -28.86 -14.47 -7.94
CA ARG A 136 -29.27 -13.39 -8.87
C ARG A 136 -30.63 -12.75 -8.54
N ARG A 137 -31.50 -13.48 -7.83
CA ARG A 137 -32.82 -13.00 -7.38
C ARG A 137 -32.74 -11.92 -6.30
N LEU A 138 -31.60 -11.79 -5.61
CA LEU A 138 -31.35 -10.70 -4.65
C LEU A 138 -31.23 -9.33 -5.34
N LYS A 139 -31.04 -9.29 -6.67
CA LYS A 139 -31.01 -8.08 -7.52
C LYS A 139 -30.25 -6.90 -6.90
N PRO A 140 -28.97 -7.07 -6.49
CA PRO A 140 -28.23 -5.97 -5.89
C PRO A 140 -27.96 -4.85 -6.89
N GLN A 141 -28.00 -3.62 -6.40
CA GLN A 141 -27.22 -2.54 -6.99
C GLN A 141 -25.75 -2.73 -6.63
N ILE A 142 -24.84 -2.50 -7.58
CA ILE A 142 -23.39 -2.63 -7.37
C ILE A 142 -22.75 -1.31 -7.80
N LYS A 143 -22.15 -0.58 -6.85
CA LYS A 143 -21.51 0.72 -7.10
C LYS A 143 -20.08 0.75 -6.56
N VAL A 144 -19.16 1.36 -7.30
CA VAL A 144 -17.84 1.72 -6.77
C VAL A 144 -17.87 3.18 -6.35
N VAL A 145 -17.64 3.43 -5.06
CA VAL A 145 -17.69 4.77 -4.46
C VAL A 145 -16.35 5.14 -3.84
N ASP A 146 -16.01 6.43 -3.79
CA ASP A 146 -14.88 6.93 -3.00
C ASP A 146 -15.40 7.54 -1.70
N PHE A 147 -14.96 7.03 -0.53
CA PHE A 147 -15.44 7.52 0.75
C PHE A 147 -15.14 9.01 1.03
N SER A 148 -14.19 9.62 0.33
CA SER A 148 -13.94 11.07 0.42
C SER A 148 -15.11 11.92 -0.11
N ASP A 149 -15.90 11.39 -1.06
CA ASP A 149 -17.14 12.03 -1.50
C ASP A 149 -18.25 11.97 -0.43
N TYR A 150 -18.06 11.15 0.59
CA TYR A 150 -19.00 10.87 1.67
C TYR A 150 -18.47 11.32 3.04
N GLY A 151 -17.57 12.31 3.04
CA GLY A 151 -17.09 13.00 4.23
C GLY A 151 -16.09 12.24 5.09
N ALA A 152 -15.55 11.10 4.63
CA ALA A 152 -14.35 10.54 5.22
C ALA A 152 -13.12 11.40 4.83
N PRO A 153 -12.13 11.63 5.71
CA PRO A 153 -10.93 12.41 5.36
C PRO A 153 -9.92 11.65 4.48
N GLN A 154 -10.40 10.72 3.66
CA GLN A 154 -9.59 9.72 2.99
C GLN A 154 -10.19 9.32 1.65
N SER A 155 -9.38 9.41 0.59
CA SER A 155 -9.69 8.84 -0.71
C SER A 155 -9.50 7.32 -0.68
N ARG A 156 -10.62 6.61 -0.57
CA ARG A 156 -10.68 5.15 -0.44
C ARG A 156 -11.84 4.63 -1.27
N ARG A 157 -11.52 4.11 -2.46
CA ARG A 157 -12.50 3.51 -3.37
C ARG A 157 -12.89 2.11 -2.90
N ARG A 158 -14.19 1.81 -2.86
CA ARG A 158 -14.76 0.51 -2.49
C ARG A 158 -15.97 0.16 -3.33
N CYS A 159 -16.13 -1.14 -3.58
CA CYS A 159 -17.34 -1.74 -4.10
C CYS A 159 -18.36 -1.85 -2.96
N ILE A 160 -19.55 -1.32 -3.17
CA ILE A 160 -20.70 -1.45 -2.28
C ILE A 160 -21.80 -2.14 -3.10
N ALA A 161 -22.23 -3.31 -2.64
CA ALA A 161 -23.27 -4.10 -3.28
C ALA A 161 -24.43 -4.34 -2.32
N GLY A 162 -25.66 -4.22 -2.78
CA GLY A 162 -26.82 -4.45 -1.91
C GLY A 162 -28.12 -3.86 -2.41
N THR A 163 -29.12 -3.83 -1.54
CA THR A 163 -30.47 -3.30 -1.81
C THR A 163 -30.76 -1.98 -1.10
N ILE A 164 -29.73 -1.34 -0.53
CA ILE A 164 -29.85 -0.05 0.15
C ILE A 164 -30.31 1.06 -0.84
N PRO A 165 -31.07 2.07 -0.40
CA PRO A 165 -31.47 3.21 -1.23
C PRO A 165 -30.28 4.10 -1.66
N PHE A 166 -29.52 3.67 -2.66
CA PHE A 166 -28.28 4.35 -3.07
C PHE A 166 -28.51 5.79 -3.54
N GLU A 167 -29.64 6.09 -4.17
CA GLU A 167 -29.99 7.44 -4.62
C GLU A 167 -30.07 8.41 -3.44
N LEU A 168 -30.59 7.94 -2.30
CA LEU A 168 -30.66 8.73 -1.08
C LEU A 168 -29.28 8.92 -0.44
N VAL A 169 -28.45 7.88 -0.45
CA VAL A 169 -27.04 7.95 0.02
C VAL A 169 -26.26 8.97 -0.80
N GLU A 170 -26.45 8.99 -2.13
CA GLU A 170 -25.83 9.96 -3.04
C GLU A 170 -26.32 11.39 -2.79
N ALA A 171 -27.61 11.57 -2.49
CA ALA A 171 -28.18 12.89 -2.21
C ALA A 171 -27.55 13.56 -0.98
N TYR A 172 -27.08 12.78 0.01
CA TYR A 172 -26.41 13.34 1.18
C TYR A 172 -25.09 14.05 0.86
N ARG A 173 -24.38 13.71 -0.24
CA ARG A 173 -23.06 14.27 -0.56
C ARG A 173 -23.02 15.81 -0.54
N THR A 174 -24.11 16.44 -0.97
CA THR A 174 -24.26 17.91 -1.02
C THR A 174 -24.25 18.58 0.37
N ARG A 175 -24.45 17.80 1.43
CA ARG A 175 -24.54 18.26 2.82
C ARG A 175 -23.27 17.98 3.63
N LEU A 176 -22.26 17.34 3.01
CA LEU A 176 -21.07 16.85 3.71
C LEU A 176 -19.87 17.76 3.49
N ALA A 177 -19.12 17.97 4.57
CA ALA A 177 -17.79 18.54 4.48
C ALA A 177 -16.81 17.52 3.84
N ARG A 178 -15.71 18.03 3.27
CA ARG A 178 -14.63 17.22 2.71
C ARG A 178 -13.35 17.45 3.51
N PRO A 179 -13.20 16.82 4.69
CA PRO A 179 -12.03 17.03 5.54
C PRO A 179 -10.76 16.53 4.85
N THR A 180 -9.66 17.25 5.05
CA THR A 180 -8.35 16.95 4.48
C THR A 180 -7.44 16.24 5.48
N LEU A 181 -6.32 15.68 5.01
CA LEU A 181 -5.26 15.16 5.87
C LEU A 181 -4.78 16.22 6.88
N GLY A 182 -4.60 17.45 6.41
CA GLY A 182 -4.19 18.60 7.21
C GLY A 182 -5.22 18.96 8.29
N ASN A 183 -6.53 18.84 8.02
CA ASN A 183 -7.55 19.05 9.05
C ASN A 183 -7.38 18.06 10.21
N VAL A 184 -7.14 16.78 9.93
CA VAL A 184 -6.94 15.75 10.95
C VAL A 184 -5.66 16.00 11.76
N VAL A 185 -4.53 16.24 11.08
CA VAL A 185 -3.24 16.49 11.73
C VAL A 185 -3.30 17.73 12.62
N ARG A 186 -3.90 18.82 12.14
CA ARG A 186 -4.06 20.07 12.92
C ARG A 186 -4.96 19.86 14.15
N ALA A 187 -6.10 19.19 13.97
CA ALA A 187 -7.04 18.91 15.06
C ALA A 187 -6.38 18.13 16.21
N LEU A 188 -5.62 17.08 15.87
CA LEU A 188 -4.95 16.23 16.86
C LEU A 188 -3.69 16.84 17.48
N SER A 189 -3.17 17.94 16.90
CA SER A 189 -2.03 18.69 17.42
C SER A 189 -2.44 19.78 18.41
N ALA A 190 -3.73 20.01 18.63
CA ALA A 190 -4.22 21.03 19.56
C ALA A 190 -3.76 20.77 21.00
N ARG A 191 -3.30 21.84 21.68
CA ARG A 191 -2.67 21.77 23.02
C ARG A 191 -3.65 21.89 24.20
N THR A 192 -4.82 22.46 23.98
CA THR A 192 -5.80 22.75 25.06
C THR A 192 -7.03 21.87 24.98
N LYS A 193 -7.60 21.74 23.77
CA LYS A 193 -8.86 21.05 23.51
C LYS A 193 -8.80 20.44 22.11
N ILE A 194 -9.02 19.12 22.01
CA ILE A 194 -9.07 18.42 20.72
C ILE A 194 -10.54 18.29 20.34
N VAL A 195 -10.90 18.90 19.21
CA VAL A 195 -12.20 18.71 18.56
C VAL A 195 -12.02 17.70 17.46
N ASP A 196 -12.84 16.65 17.45
CA ASP A 196 -12.81 15.63 16.41
C ASP A 196 -13.08 16.27 15.04
N PRO A 197 -12.23 16.01 14.02
CA PRO A 197 -12.32 16.67 12.72
C PRO A 197 -13.55 16.25 11.90
N VAL A 198 -14.27 15.19 12.30
CA VAL A 198 -15.42 14.63 11.59
C VAL A 198 -16.67 14.69 12.46
N TRP A 199 -16.58 14.14 13.66
CA TRP A 199 -17.70 13.93 14.58
C TRP A 199 -17.93 15.07 15.56
N GLY A 200 -17.05 16.08 15.60
CA GLY A 200 -17.20 17.26 16.45
C GLY A 200 -17.11 17.01 17.97
N CYS A 201 -17.09 15.76 18.42
CA CYS A 201 -16.91 15.42 19.83
C CYS A 201 -15.57 15.96 20.34
N THR A 202 -15.52 16.31 21.62
CA THR A 202 -14.36 16.98 22.18
C THR A 202 -13.80 16.26 23.38
N LEU A 203 -12.48 16.13 23.44
CA LEU A 203 -11.75 15.66 24.61
C LEU A 203 -10.57 16.59 24.96
N PRO A 204 -10.18 16.67 26.25
CA PRO A 204 -8.90 17.26 26.60
C PRO A 204 -7.76 16.39 26.03
N PRO A 205 -6.63 16.99 25.59
CA PRO A 205 -5.53 16.27 24.93
C PRO A 205 -4.99 15.05 25.69
N VAL A 206 -4.98 15.10 27.03
CA VAL A 206 -4.53 14.02 27.91
C VAL A 206 -5.44 12.78 27.91
N ARG A 207 -6.70 12.94 27.48
CA ARG A 207 -7.70 11.86 27.40
C ARG A 207 -7.77 11.21 26.03
N VAL A 208 -7.11 11.76 25.02
CA VAL A 208 -7.08 11.18 23.66
C VAL A 208 -5.91 10.22 23.55
N THR A 209 -6.22 8.93 23.42
CA THR A 209 -5.24 7.84 23.33
C THR A 209 -4.64 7.72 21.92
N GLU A 210 -3.53 6.98 21.79
CA GLU A 210 -2.86 6.67 20.50
C GLU A 210 -2.26 7.88 19.75
N ARG A 211 -1.92 8.95 20.48
CA ARG A 211 -1.33 10.18 19.91
C ARG A 211 0.19 10.16 19.82
N GLU A 212 0.82 9.06 20.24
CA GLU A 212 2.27 8.94 20.22
C GLU A 212 2.80 9.10 18.80
N ILE A 213 3.63 10.14 18.63
CA ILE A 213 4.30 10.44 17.37
C ILE A 213 5.59 9.62 17.31
N GLU A 214 5.80 8.95 16.17
CA GLU A 214 7.06 8.28 15.88
C GLU A 214 8.21 9.26 15.70
N ALA A 215 9.41 8.80 16.02
CA ALA A 215 10.63 9.50 15.64
C ALA A 215 10.65 9.77 14.11
N PRO A 216 11.19 10.93 13.68
CA PRO A 216 11.38 11.21 12.26
C PRO A 216 12.07 10.08 11.52
N LEU A 217 11.74 9.92 10.24
CA LEU A 217 12.39 8.96 9.36
C LEU A 217 13.86 9.32 9.21
N ASN A 218 14.76 8.36 9.41
CA ASN A 218 16.18 8.57 9.11
C ASN A 218 16.41 8.65 7.58
N ALA A 219 17.64 8.96 7.17
CA ALA A 219 17.97 9.15 5.75
C ALA A 219 17.63 7.93 4.86
N GLU A 220 17.89 6.71 5.34
CA GLU A 220 17.57 5.48 4.63
C GLU A 220 16.05 5.29 4.50
N GLU A 221 15.32 5.42 5.60
CA GLU A 221 13.86 5.28 5.62
C GLU A 221 13.17 6.36 4.76
N LEU A 222 13.67 7.59 4.81
CA LEU A 222 13.18 8.71 4.02
C LEU A 222 13.37 8.45 2.53
N ARG A 223 14.57 8.02 2.13
CA ARG A 223 14.87 7.64 0.74
C ARG A 223 13.96 6.51 0.28
N MET A 224 13.85 5.43 1.05
CA MET A 224 13.01 4.29 0.69
C MET A 224 11.55 4.68 0.50
N ASN A 225 10.97 5.45 1.43
CA ASN A 225 9.59 5.92 1.31
C ASN A 225 9.44 6.83 0.08
N ARG A 226 10.34 7.80 -0.12
CA ARG A 226 10.31 8.70 -1.26
C ARG A 226 10.37 7.94 -2.58
N GLU A 227 11.40 7.13 -2.79
CA GLU A 227 11.63 6.42 -4.05
C GLU A 227 10.52 5.42 -4.35
N SER A 228 10.01 4.72 -3.34
CA SER A 228 8.87 3.79 -3.52
C SER A 228 7.58 4.49 -3.96
N LYS A 229 7.45 5.81 -3.77
CA LYS A 229 6.31 6.60 -4.22
C LYS A 229 6.55 7.28 -5.57
N ILE A 230 7.70 7.90 -5.76
CA ILE A 230 7.96 8.76 -6.92
C ILE A 230 8.65 8.03 -8.08
N TYR A 231 9.20 6.83 -7.83
CA TYR A 231 9.94 6.03 -8.81
C TYR A 231 9.52 4.55 -8.81
N HIS A 232 8.27 4.24 -8.45
CA HIS A 232 7.84 2.86 -8.40
C HIS A 232 7.87 2.21 -9.80
N PRO A 233 8.41 0.99 -9.95
CA PRO A 233 8.61 0.38 -11.27
C PRO A 233 7.31 -0.01 -11.99
N VAL A 234 6.29 -0.41 -11.22
CA VAL A 234 5.02 -0.93 -11.76
C VAL A 234 3.87 0.08 -11.65
N TYR A 235 3.60 0.55 -10.43
CA TYR A 235 2.53 1.50 -10.15
C TYR A 235 2.90 2.96 -10.46
N ASN A 236 1.87 3.78 -10.66
CA ASN A 236 2.00 5.23 -10.87
C ASN A 236 2.69 5.95 -9.70
N ASN A 237 3.26 7.11 -10.00
CA ASN A 237 3.83 8.00 -9.02
C ASN A 237 2.79 8.48 -8.01
N MET A 238 3.23 8.74 -6.78
CA MET A 238 2.44 9.33 -5.72
C MET A 238 3.20 10.49 -5.07
N ALA A 239 2.47 11.45 -4.51
CA ALA A 239 3.06 12.56 -3.79
C ALA A 239 3.96 12.08 -2.62
N PHE A 240 5.08 12.77 -2.45
CA PHE A 240 5.95 12.64 -1.30
C PHE A 240 6.52 14.03 -0.92
N PRO A 241 6.30 14.54 0.30
CA PRO A 241 5.39 14.00 1.32
C PRO A 241 3.94 13.97 0.83
N ASP A 242 3.05 13.33 1.60
CA ASP A 242 1.62 13.36 1.34
C ASP A 242 1.05 14.77 1.50
N GLU A 243 0.16 15.16 0.59
CA GLU A 243 -0.45 16.50 0.54
C GLU A 243 -1.42 16.71 1.71
N LEU A 244 -1.25 17.83 2.44
CA LEU A 244 -2.09 18.16 3.58
C LEU A 244 -3.44 18.77 3.17
N ASP A 245 -3.52 19.42 2.01
CA ASP A 245 -4.73 20.16 1.58
C ASP A 245 -5.70 19.31 0.74
N ALA A 246 -5.50 17.99 0.73
CA ALA A 246 -6.37 17.01 0.10
C ALA A 246 -6.80 15.92 1.10
N PRO A 247 -7.86 15.15 0.82
CA PRO A 247 -8.12 13.91 1.55
C PRO A 247 -6.91 13.00 1.50
N ALA A 248 -6.64 12.27 2.59
CA ALA A 248 -5.50 11.37 2.64
C ALA A 248 -5.65 10.22 1.65
N ARG A 249 -4.54 9.64 1.18
CA ARG A 249 -4.59 8.34 0.48
C ARG A 249 -5.15 7.25 1.40
N THR A 250 -5.52 6.11 0.80
CA THR A 250 -6.06 4.97 1.54
C THR A 250 -5.15 4.54 2.70
N VAL A 251 -5.68 4.54 3.92
CA VAL A 251 -5.03 3.96 5.10
C VAL A 251 -5.05 2.45 4.94
N THR A 252 -3.86 1.85 4.81
CA THR A 252 -3.71 0.41 4.62
C THR A 252 -3.41 -0.30 5.94
N ALA A 253 -3.67 -1.60 5.97
CA ALA A 253 -3.34 -2.47 7.09
C ALA A 253 -1.84 -2.77 7.23
N THR A 254 -1.02 -2.35 6.26
CA THR A 254 0.43 -2.56 6.24
C THR A 254 1.10 -1.74 7.34
N CYS A 255 1.87 -2.42 8.20
CA CYS A 255 2.57 -1.79 9.33
C CYS A 255 4.10 -1.91 9.19
N THR A 256 4.67 -1.32 8.15
CA THR A 256 6.12 -1.14 8.03
C THR A 256 6.48 0.35 8.10
N ARG A 257 7.66 0.68 8.63
CA ARG A 257 8.19 2.06 8.64
C ARG A 257 8.53 2.56 7.23
N VAL A 258 8.84 1.64 6.34
CA VAL A 258 9.14 1.87 4.93
C VAL A 258 8.15 1.10 4.07
N SER A 259 7.30 1.81 3.34
CA SER A 259 6.46 1.23 2.29
C SER A 259 5.92 2.32 1.38
N ARG A 260 5.57 1.92 0.15
CA ARG A 260 4.89 2.79 -0.80
C ARG A 260 3.57 3.31 -0.22
N GLU A 261 2.87 2.47 0.54
CA GLU A 261 1.56 2.77 1.11
C GLU A 261 1.63 3.74 2.27
N SER A 262 2.77 3.82 2.98
CA SER A 262 2.93 4.66 4.17
C SER A 262 2.55 6.12 3.89
N ILE A 263 1.72 6.71 4.75
CA ILE A 263 1.40 8.14 4.70
C ILE A 263 2.48 8.86 5.50
N VAL A 264 3.23 9.73 4.82
CA VAL A 264 4.39 10.44 5.36
C VAL A 264 4.15 11.92 5.20
N ILE A 265 4.26 12.67 6.29
CA ILE A 265 4.10 14.13 6.30
C ILE A 265 5.37 14.79 6.80
N GLU A 266 5.60 16.03 6.38
CA GLU A 266 6.58 16.89 7.00
C GLU A 266 6.02 17.40 8.34
N HIS A 267 6.75 17.16 9.43
CA HIS A 267 6.31 17.54 10.78
C HIS A 267 6.88 18.89 11.20
N THR A 268 8.16 19.08 10.92
CA THR A 268 8.92 20.34 11.03
C THR A 268 9.78 20.45 9.78
N PRO A 269 10.26 21.64 9.40
CA PRO A 269 11.11 21.81 8.21
C PRO A 269 12.26 20.79 8.18
N GLY A 270 12.27 19.92 7.16
CA GLY A 270 13.26 18.87 6.95
C GLY A 270 13.07 17.58 7.74
N ALA A 271 12.10 17.49 8.65
CA ALA A 271 11.82 16.28 9.44
C ALA A 271 10.48 15.65 9.02
N PHE A 272 10.56 14.43 8.49
CA PHE A 272 9.40 13.70 7.98
C PHE A 272 9.04 12.56 8.91
N ARG A 273 7.75 12.31 9.10
CA ARG A 273 7.25 11.22 9.95
C ARG A 273 6.05 10.52 9.33
N ARG A 274 5.77 9.33 9.82
CA ARG A 274 4.49 8.67 9.57
C ARG A 274 3.41 9.21 10.51
N LEU A 275 2.17 8.91 10.17
CA LEU A 275 1.02 9.19 11.01
C LEU A 275 1.00 8.31 12.27
N SER A 276 0.63 8.90 13.40
CA SER A 276 0.24 8.20 14.63
C SER A 276 -0.97 7.30 14.41
N ILE A 277 -1.23 6.39 15.36
CA ILE A 277 -2.40 5.51 15.29
C ILE A 277 -3.70 6.33 15.35
N ARG A 278 -3.77 7.39 16.18
CA ARG A 278 -4.95 8.26 16.27
C ARG A 278 -5.18 9.05 14.98
N GLU A 279 -4.13 9.58 14.34
CA GLU A 279 -4.26 10.24 13.03
C GLU A 279 -4.84 9.26 11.99
N ARG A 280 -4.33 8.03 11.93
CA ARG A 280 -4.87 6.98 11.04
C ARG A 280 -6.33 6.65 11.34
N ALA A 281 -6.69 6.53 12.61
CA ALA A 281 -8.05 6.24 13.05
C ALA A 281 -9.04 7.33 12.61
N CYS A 282 -8.68 8.61 12.82
CA CYS A 282 -9.52 9.74 12.40
C CYS A 282 -9.62 9.85 10.87
N LEU A 283 -8.55 9.56 10.12
CA LEU A 283 -8.62 9.44 8.65
C LEU A 283 -9.53 8.29 8.19
N GLN A 284 -9.63 7.21 8.98
CA GLN A 284 -10.58 6.13 8.76
C GLN A 284 -12.00 6.51 9.24
N GLY A 285 -12.21 7.71 9.80
CA GLY A 285 -13.50 8.18 10.26
C GLY A 285 -13.90 7.66 11.64
N PHE A 286 -13.00 7.07 12.42
CA PHE A 286 -13.27 6.75 13.82
C PHE A 286 -13.13 8.00 14.70
N PRO A 287 -14.05 8.20 15.67
CA PRO A 287 -13.99 9.35 16.56
C PRO A 287 -12.79 9.28 17.51
N ILE A 288 -12.34 10.42 18.03
CA ILE A 288 -11.28 10.52 19.05
C ILE A 288 -11.61 9.78 20.35
N THR A 289 -12.88 9.45 20.59
CA THR A 289 -13.32 8.63 21.73
C THR A 289 -13.13 7.13 21.50
N TYR A 290 -12.97 6.67 20.25
CA TYR A 290 -12.87 5.24 19.93
C TYR A 290 -11.55 4.64 20.46
N GLN A 291 -11.62 3.51 21.16
CA GLN A 291 -10.47 2.85 21.79
C GLN A 291 -10.00 1.64 20.96
N PHE A 292 -8.70 1.30 20.99
CA PHE A 292 -8.14 0.17 20.24
C PHE A 292 -7.46 -0.83 21.17
N TYR A 293 -8.05 -2.02 21.33
CA TYR A 293 -7.64 -3.00 22.33
C TYR A 293 -6.73 -4.06 21.73
N ALA A 294 -5.49 -3.65 21.41
CA ALA A 294 -4.47 -4.55 20.90
C ALA A 294 -3.14 -4.41 21.65
N ARG A 295 -2.36 -5.48 21.63
CA ARG A 295 -1.06 -5.55 22.33
C ARG A 295 0.10 -4.95 21.55
N SER A 296 -0.08 -4.64 20.27
CA SER A 296 0.97 -4.10 19.40
C SER A 296 0.49 -2.94 18.54
N PHE A 297 1.42 -2.03 18.19
CA PHE A 297 1.17 -0.96 17.23
C PHE A 297 0.72 -1.51 15.87
N ALA A 298 1.31 -2.64 15.44
CA ALA A 298 1.01 -3.25 14.17
C ALA A 298 -0.43 -3.78 14.09
N ASP A 299 -0.92 -4.41 15.15
CA ASP A 299 -2.30 -4.88 15.21
C ASP A 299 -3.29 -3.72 15.19
N LYS A 300 -3.02 -2.63 15.93
CA LYS A 300 -3.84 -1.41 15.87
C LYS A 300 -3.91 -0.85 14.45
N ALA A 301 -2.76 -0.70 13.79
CA ALA A 301 -2.69 -0.22 12.41
C ALA A 301 -3.44 -1.15 11.43
N LYS A 302 -3.30 -2.47 11.60
CA LYS A 302 -3.97 -3.49 10.79
C LYS A 302 -5.50 -3.41 10.94
N MET A 303 -6.00 -3.35 12.17
CA MET A 303 -7.42 -3.19 12.48
C MET A 303 -8.02 -1.96 11.82
N ILE A 304 -7.37 -0.80 11.98
CA ILE A 304 -7.84 0.47 11.40
C ILE A 304 -7.84 0.40 9.86
N GLY A 305 -6.75 -0.11 9.26
CA GLY A 305 -6.66 -0.21 7.79
C GLY A 305 -7.68 -1.15 7.15
N ASN A 306 -8.11 -2.19 7.89
CA ASN A 306 -9.13 -3.14 7.44
C ASN A 306 -10.56 -2.63 7.58
N ALA A 307 -10.83 -1.76 8.55
CA ALA A 307 -12.18 -1.30 8.85
C ALA A 307 -12.82 -0.53 7.68
N ILE A 308 -14.15 -0.57 7.61
CA ILE A 308 -14.95 0.40 6.85
C ILE A 308 -15.07 1.72 7.65
N PRO A 309 -15.08 2.89 6.99
CA PRO A 309 -15.30 4.15 7.69
C PRO A 309 -16.69 4.26 8.33
N PRO A 310 -16.79 4.55 9.64
CA PRO A 310 -18.07 4.74 10.34
C PRO A 310 -18.93 5.87 9.77
N THR A 311 -18.30 6.86 9.12
CA THR A 311 -19.02 7.94 8.43
C THR A 311 -19.92 7.39 7.32
N PHE A 312 -19.40 6.46 6.51
CA PHE A 312 -20.17 5.89 5.41
C PHE A 312 -21.26 4.95 5.91
N THR A 313 -20.99 4.19 6.98
CA THR A 313 -21.98 3.27 7.57
C THR A 313 -23.13 4.03 8.22
N TYR A 314 -22.87 5.20 8.81
CA TYR A 314 -23.91 6.13 9.27
C TYR A 314 -24.80 6.64 8.13
N LEU A 315 -24.23 7.04 6.99
CA LEU A 315 -25.03 7.48 5.83
C LEU A 315 -25.91 6.35 5.27
N LEU A 316 -25.37 5.13 5.20
CA LEU A 316 -26.14 3.96 4.78
C LEU A 316 -27.32 3.71 5.73
N ALA A 317 -27.09 3.80 7.05
CA ALA A 317 -28.14 3.65 8.04
C ALA A 317 -29.24 4.70 7.90
N GLN A 318 -28.87 5.97 7.73
CA GLN A 318 -29.82 7.07 7.53
C GLN A 318 -30.68 6.86 6.27
N ALA A 319 -30.06 6.36 5.18
CA ALA A 319 -30.79 6.01 3.98
C ALA A 319 -31.74 4.81 4.18
N ALA A 320 -31.31 3.78 4.92
CA ALA A 320 -32.16 2.64 5.28
C ALA A 320 -33.38 3.07 6.13
N LEU A 321 -33.19 4.06 7.00
CA LEU A 321 -34.25 4.68 7.81
C LEU A 321 -35.14 5.64 7.00
N GLY A 322 -34.78 5.95 5.74
CA GLY A 322 -35.55 6.85 4.87
C GLY A 322 -35.40 8.33 5.23
N VAL A 323 -34.32 8.73 5.91
CA VAL A 323 -34.10 10.12 6.32
C VAL A 323 -33.82 10.98 5.10
N MET A 324 -34.63 12.01 4.84
CA MET A 324 -34.42 12.87 3.68
C MET A 324 -33.22 13.81 3.89
N PRO A 325 -32.52 14.28 2.83
CA PRO A 325 -31.34 15.13 2.98
C PRO A 325 -31.59 16.44 3.75
N LYS A 326 -32.82 16.96 3.75
CA LYS A 326 -33.23 18.13 4.54
C LYS A 326 -33.23 17.86 6.05
N ASP A 327 -33.54 16.62 6.45
CA ASP A 327 -33.65 16.17 7.84
C ASP A 327 -32.37 15.44 8.32
N PHE A 328 -31.40 15.27 7.43
CA PHE A 328 -30.12 14.64 7.72
C PHE A 328 -29.35 15.39 8.83
N GLN A 329 -29.01 14.67 9.88
CA GLN A 329 -28.14 15.18 10.94
C GLN A 329 -26.67 15.08 10.51
N SER A 330 -25.95 16.19 10.57
CA SER A 330 -24.51 16.19 10.28
C SER A 330 -23.72 15.29 11.23
N PHE A 331 -22.54 14.83 10.81
CA PHE A 331 -21.65 14.03 11.66
C PHE A 331 -21.33 14.72 12.99
N GLY A 332 -21.14 16.05 12.99
CA GLY A 332 -20.90 16.83 14.20
C GLY A 332 -22.05 16.74 15.22
N MET A 333 -23.29 16.76 14.74
CA MET A 333 -24.48 16.60 15.60
C MET A 333 -24.61 15.16 16.11
N ALA A 334 -24.45 14.18 15.22
CA ALA A 334 -24.52 12.76 15.56
C ALA A 334 -23.43 12.35 16.57
N GLY A 335 -22.23 12.94 16.44
CA GLY A 335 -21.10 12.66 17.33
C GLY A 335 -21.19 13.33 18.70
N GLY A 336 -22.15 14.24 18.95
CA GLY A 336 -22.27 14.95 20.22
C GLY A 336 -22.51 14.05 21.44
N SER A 337 -23.05 12.84 21.24
CA SER A 337 -23.27 11.84 22.29
C SER A 337 -22.09 10.90 22.52
N LEU A 338 -21.06 10.96 21.67
CA LEU A 338 -19.90 10.07 21.78
C LEU A 338 -19.08 10.41 23.02
N SER A 339 -18.84 9.38 23.83
CA SER A 339 -18.02 9.45 25.03
C SER A 339 -16.98 8.34 25.02
N LEU A 340 -15.96 8.47 25.88
CA LEU A 340 -14.95 7.43 26.04
C LEU A 340 -15.60 6.17 26.67
N PRO A 341 -15.30 4.96 26.15
CA PRO A 341 -15.69 3.73 26.83
C PRO A 341 -15.13 3.64 28.25
N THR A 342 -15.77 2.82 29.09
CA THR A 342 -15.38 2.63 30.49
C THR A 342 -13.98 2.03 30.62
N ARG A 343 -13.62 1.10 29.73
CA ARG A 343 -12.31 0.46 29.71
C ARG A 343 -11.35 1.31 28.88
N ALA A 344 -10.12 1.49 29.37
CA ALA A 344 -9.07 2.16 28.62
C ALA A 344 -8.34 1.15 27.70
N ALA A 345 -7.97 1.58 26.50
CA ALA A 345 -7.09 0.81 25.64
C ALA A 345 -5.69 0.67 26.26
N PRO A 346 -5.00 -0.46 26.06
CA PRO A 346 -3.59 -0.60 26.42
C PRO A 346 -2.74 0.37 25.58
N VAL A 347 -1.76 1.01 26.22
CA VAL A 347 -0.76 1.83 25.52
C VAL A 347 0.15 0.91 24.72
N THR A 348 0.35 1.23 23.44
CA THR A 348 1.25 0.47 22.55
C THR A 348 2.28 1.44 22.00
N PRO A 349 3.57 1.31 22.37
CA PRO A 349 4.58 2.21 21.87
C PRO A 349 4.71 2.08 20.34
N PRO A 350 4.98 3.19 19.63
CA PRO A 350 5.25 3.14 18.21
C PRO A 350 6.47 2.28 17.87
N THR A 351 6.55 1.85 16.61
CA THR A 351 7.72 1.11 16.13
C THR A 351 8.97 1.99 16.16
N THR A 352 10.04 1.48 16.76
CA THR A 352 11.35 2.15 16.83
C THR A 352 12.07 2.10 15.49
N GLU A 353 12.98 3.05 15.30
CA GLU A 353 13.94 3.05 14.19
C GLU A 353 14.80 1.77 14.19
N GLY A 354 15.20 1.30 12.99
CA GLY A 354 16.41 0.50 12.82
C GLY A 354 16.54 -0.77 13.67
N ARG A 355 15.46 -1.55 13.84
CA ARG A 355 15.62 -2.92 14.33
C ARG A 355 16.52 -3.68 13.37
N THR A 356 17.39 -4.54 13.90
CA THR A 356 18.09 -5.55 13.10
C THR A 356 17.07 -6.30 12.25
N TYR A 357 17.30 -6.34 10.94
CA TYR A 357 16.45 -7.08 10.02
C TYR A 357 16.95 -8.54 9.89
N PRO A 358 16.12 -9.45 9.33
CA PRO A 358 16.60 -10.75 8.91
C PRO A 358 17.79 -10.61 7.95
N VAL A 359 18.82 -11.44 8.12
CA VAL A 359 20.03 -11.40 7.26
C VAL A 359 19.66 -11.59 5.80
N GLY A 360 18.67 -12.44 5.48
CA GLY A 360 18.18 -12.66 4.13
C GLY A 360 17.24 -11.60 3.56
N ARG A 361 17.18 -10.39 4.14
CA ARG A 361 16.34 -9.30 3.63
C ARG A 361 16.76 -8.93 2.21
N SER A 362 15.78 -8.92 1.30
CA SER A 362 16.00 -8.47 -0.08
C SER A 362 16.26 -6.97 -0.14
N PHE A 363 17.12 -6.55 -1.05
CA PHE A 363 17.38 -5.17 -1.44
C PHE A 363 17.10 -5.02 -2.93
N ARG A 364 16.45 -3.92 -3.31
CA ARG A 364 16.34 -3.44 -4.69
C ARG A 364 16.27 -1.93 -4.69
N ALA A 365 17.13 -1.27 -5.47
CA ALA A 365 17.06 0.16 -5.69
C ALA A 365 17.57 0.50 -7.09
N ALA A 366 16.82 1.34 -7.80
CA ALA A 366 17.21 1.77 -9.12
C ALA A 366 18.41 2.72 -9.05
N LEU A 367 19.34 2.63 -10.01
CA LEU A 367 20.48 3.54 -10.07
C LEU A 367 19.99 4.97 -10.40
N PRO A 368 20.50 6.01 -9.73
CA PRO A 368 20.24 7.41 -10.08
C PRO A 368 20.53 7.67 -11.57
N GLY A 369 19.71 8.50 -12.23
CA GLY A 369 19.88 8.83 -13.65
C GLY A 369 19.54 7.72 -14.65
N LEU A 370 19.35 6.47 -14.21
CA LEU A 370 19.08 5.30 -15.05
C LEU A 370 17.66 4.74 -14.85
N ARG A 371 16.68 5.65 -14.75
CA ARG A 371 15.25 5.36 -14.55
C ARG A 371 14.45 5.98 -15.67
N PHE A 372 13.77 5.16 -16.46
CA PHE A 372 13.16 5.62 -17.72
C PHE A 372 11.63 5.56 -17.74
N LYS A 373 10.96 5.37 -16.59
CA LYS A 373 9.51 5.10 -16.44
C LYS A 373 9.07 3.74 -17.03
N SER A 374 7.82 3.36 -16.79
CA SER A 374 7.19 2.13 -17.34
C SER A 374 7.93 0.84 -16.97
N GLY A 375 8.63 0.81 -15.83
CA GLY A 375 9.43 -0.34 -15.42
C GLY A 375 10.83 -0.41 -16.03
N MET A 376 11.16 0.40 -17.05
CA MET A 376 12.50 0.39 -17.68
C MET A 376 13.52 1.10 -16.79
N ARG A 377 14.53 0.37 -16.30
CA ARG A 377 15.49 0.88 -15.31
C ARG A 377 16.69 -0.06 -15.14
N PHE A 378 17.80 0.50 -14.66
CA PHE A 378 18.86 -0.26 -14.01
C PHE A 378 18.61 -0.28 -12.51
N GLU A 379 18.77 -1.41 -11.85
CA GLU A 379 18.70 -1.53 -10.39
C GLU A 379 19.80 -2.41 -9.80
N LEU A 380 20.32 -2.01 -8.64
CA LEU A 380 21.11 -2.90 -7.79
C LEU A 380 20.14 -3.75 -6.96
N ALA A 381 20.36 -5.06 -6.97
CA ALA A 381 19.57 -6.02 -6.21
C ALA A 381 20.47 -7.09 -5.58
N ASN A 382 20.00 -7.67 -4.47
CA ASN A 382 20.56 -8.93 -3.97
C ASN A 382 19.65 -10.11 -4.32
N ALA A 383 20.17 -11.33 -4.19
CA ALA A 383 19.37 -12.55 -4.24
C ALA A 383 18.44 -12.67 -3.01
N ARG A 384 17.31 -13.37 -3.18
CA ARG A 384 16.43 -13.72 -2.06
C ARG A 384 17.03 -14.86 -1.25
N GLY A 385 16.75 -14.89 0.05
CA GLY A 385 17.05 -16.06 0.90
C GLY A 385 18.45 -16.07 1.53
N GLY A 386 19.16 -14.93 1.58
CA GLY A 386 20.43 -14.81 2.32
C GLY A 386 21.69 -15.09 1.51
N GLN A 387 21.55 -15.46 0.23
CA GLN A 387 22.68 -15.40 -0.70
C GLN A 387 23.07 -13.93 -0.89
N ALA A 388 24.29 -13.56 -0.49
CA ALA A 388 24.83 -12.22 -0.65
C ALA A 388 25.23 -11.92 -2.12
N ALA A 389 24.45 -12.42 -3.08
CA ALA A 389 24.70 -12.22 -4.50
C ALA A 389 24.11 -10.87 -4.93
N TRP A 390 24.96 -9.83 -4.91
CA TRP A 390 24.63 -8.48 -5.38
C TRP A 390 24.87 -8.36 -6.87
N ARG A 391 23.90 -7.82 -7.62
CA ARG A 391 24.02 -7.60 -9.07
C ARG A 391 23.30 -6.33 -9.50
N VAL A 392 23.84 -5.67 -10.52
CA VAL A 392 23.09 -4.69 -11.32
C VAL A 392 22.27 -5.46 -12.36
N ARG A 393 21.02 -5.07 -12.52
CA ARG A 393 20.07 -5.67 -13.47
C ARG A 393 19.46 -4.59 -14.32
N PHE A 394 19.27 -4.86 -15.61
CA PHE A 394 18.56 -3.94 -16.51
C PHE A 394 17.24 -4.54 -16.96
N PHE A 395 16.15 -3.83 -16.64
CA PHE A 395 14.81 -4.19 -17.09
C PHE A 395 14.34 -3.25 -18.19
N PHE A 396 13.66 -3.78 -19.20
CA PHE A 396 13.05 -3.01 -20.29
C PHE A 396 11.68 -3.58 -20.71
N GLY A 397 11.00 -2.92 -21.65
CA GLY A 397 9.63 -3.27 -22.05
C GLY A 397 8.54 -2.63 -21.18
N PRO A 398 7.26 -2.85 -21.50
CA PRO A 398 6.13 -2.31 -20.75
C PRO A 398 5.94 -3.05 -19.41
N SER A 399 5.25 -2.43 -18.45
CA SER A 399 5.03 -3.00 -17.10
C SER A 399 4.28 -4.35 -17.07
N ILE A 400 3.62 -4.73 -18.16
CA ILE A 400 2.92 -6.01 -18.34
C ILE A 400 3.75 -7.08 -19.05
N ASN A 401 4.90 -6.70 -19.63
CA ASN A 401 5.82 -7.59 -20.33
C ASN A 401 7.25 -7.07 -20.14
N VAL A 402 7.73 -7.13 -18.89
CA VAL A 402 9.06 -6.67 -18.53
C VAL A 402 10.09 -7.73 -18.92
N ARG A 403 11.07 -7.32 -19.70
CA ARG A 403 12.24 -8.11 -20.12
C ARG A 403 13.46 -7.71 -19.30
N GLU A 404 14.50 -8.54 -19.33
CA GLU A 404 15.78 -8.29 -18.69
C GLU A 404 16.91 -8.62 -19.67
N ILE A 405 17.96 -7.79 -19.68
CA ILE A 405 19.22 -8.09 -20.38
C ILE A 405 20.18 -8.64 -19.33
N GLU A 406 20.83 -9.76 -19.63
CA GLU A 406 21.89 -10.31 -18.78
C GLU A 406 23.12 -9.41 -18.87
N LEU A 407 23.62 -8.96 -17.72
CA LEU A 407 24.77 -8.06 -17.63
C LEU A 407 25.96 -8.85 -17.08
N ASP A 408 26.71 -9.49 -17.96
CA ASP A 408 27.79 -10.42 -17.60
C ASP A 408 29.14 -10.08 -18.28
N ASP A 409 30.13 -10.95 -18.07
CA ASP A 409 31.47 -10.79 -18.64
C ASP A 409 31.47 -10.88 -20.17
N GLU A 410 30.50 -11.58 -20.77
CA GLU A 410 30.39 -11.72 -22.23
C GLU A 410 29.94 -10.40 -22.84
N LEU A 411 28.84 -9.84 -22.35
CA LEU A 411 28.37 -8.52 -22.75
C LEU A 411 29.46 -7.45 -22.53
N LEU A 412 30.18 -7.51 -21.40
CA LEU A 412 31.28 -6.57 -21.15
C LEU A 412 32.37 -6.66 -22.21
N ARG A 413 32.80 -7.88 -22.58
CA ARG A 413 33.81 -8.10 -23.62
C ARG A 413 33.34 -7.63 -24.99
N GLU A 414 32.07 -7.85 -25.33
CA GLU A 414 31.48 -7.39 -26.59
C GLU A 414 31.47 -5.87 -26.68
N LEU A 415 30.98 -5.20 -25.63
CA LEU A 415 31.02 -3.74 -25.54
C LEU A 415 32.47 -3.23 -25.66
N GLN A 416 33.42 -3.87 -24.99
CA GLN A 416 34.85 -3.57 -25.05
C GLN A 416 35.49 -3.83 -26.42
N GLY A 417 34.89 -4.66 -27.27
CA GLY A 417 35.31 -4.87 -28.65
C GLY A 417 35.18 -3.61 -29.51
N SER A 418 34.31 -2.67 -29.11
CA SER A 418 34.11 -1.41 -29.81
C SER A 418 35.26 -0.41 -29.58
N PRO A 419 35.94 0.09 -30.64
CA PRO A 419 36.96 1.13 -30.50
C PRO A 419 36.44 2.42 -29.85
N PHE A 420 35.13 2.66 -29.93
CA PHE A 420 34.49 3.79 -29.27
C PHE A 420 34.40 3.60 -27.77
N ILE A 421 33.93 2.43 -27.32
CA ILE A 421 33.85 2.10 -25.89
C ILE A 421 35.24 2.05 -25.26
N GLN A 422 36.25 1.53 -25.97
CA GLN A 422 37.63 1.56 -25.52
C GLN A 422 38.12 2.98 -25.22
N ARG A 423 37.82 3.96 -26.10
CA ARG A 423 38.17 5.37 -25.84
C ARG A 423 37.46 5.93 -24.62
N VAL A 424 36.18 5.61 -24.45
CA VAL A 424 35.40 6.02 -23.27
C VAL A 424 36.00 5.42 -21.99
N GLN A 425 36.36 4.14 -22.01
CA GLN A 425 37.01 3.46 -20.89
C GLN A 425 38.40 4.02 -20.60
N MET A 426 39.21 4.34 -21.62
CA MET A 426 40.50 5.02 -21.41
C MET A 426 40.30 6.38 -20.73
N ALA A 427 39.28 7.14 -21.13
CA ALA A 427 38.98 8.44 -20.54
C ALA A 427 38.38 8.36 -19.13
N THR A 428 37.70 7.26 -18.80
CA THR A 428 37.01 7.06 -17.50
C THR A 428 37.72 6.07 -16.57
N GLY A 429 38.81 5.45 -17.00
CA GLY A 429 39.45 4.32 -16.32
C GLY A 429 39.91 4.63 -14.90
N ALA A 430 40.38 5.86 -14.65
CA ALA A 430 40.73 6.30 -13.30
C ALA A 430 39.51 6.30 -12.36
N LEU A 431 38.32 6.70 -12.84
CA LEU A 431 37.09 6.67 -12.05
C LEU A 431 36.60 5.24 -11.79
N PHE A 432 36.71 4.35 -12.78
CA PHE A 432 36.41 2.93 -12.60
C PHE A 432 37.32 2.32 -11.52
N ALA A 433 38.63 2.60 -11.57
CA ALA A 433 39.58 2.12 -10.57
C ALA A 433 39.32 2.71 -9.17
N GLU A 434 38.98 4.00 -9.05
CA GLU A 434 38.62 4.62 -7.77
C GLU A 434 37.34 3.99 -7.19
N THR A 435 36.31 3.80 -8.03
CA THR A 435 35.06 3.14 -7.64
C THR A 435 35.32 1.71 -7.19
N GLU A 436 36.15 0.98 -7.92
CA GLU A 436 36.58 -0.38 -7.59
C GLU A 436 37.28 -0.44 -6.22
N GLN A 437 38.25 0.45 -5.98
CA GLN A 437 38.95 0.53 -4.69
C GLN A 437 37.98 0.76 -3.53
N ARG A 438 36.98 1.63 -3.72
CA ARG A 438 35.95 1.89 -2.72
C ARG A 438 35.05 0.67 -2.50
N LEU A 439 34.66 -0.05 -3.55
CA LEU A 439 33.88 -1.29 -3.43
C LEU A 439 34.67 -2.39 -2.71
N PHE A 440 35.97 -2.53 -2.98
CA PHE A 440 36.84 -3.51 -2.31
C PHE A 440 37.11 -3.24 -0.83
N THR A 441 36.63 -2.12 -0.27
CA THR A 441 36.60 -1.92 1.18
C THR A 441 35.57 -2.79 1.90
N THR A 442 34.67 -3.45 1.15
CA THR A 442 33.66 -4.37 1.69
C THR A 442 33.65 -5.71 0.96
N ALA A 443 33.04 -6.71 1.59
CA ALA A 443 32.66 -7.98 0.96
C ALA A 443 31.13 -8.02 0.71
N PRO A 444 30.64 -8.85 -0.22
CA PRO A 444 29.20 -9.00 -0.46
C PRO A 444 28.40 -9.34 0.82
N GLU A 445 28.94 -10.21 1.68
CA GLU A 445 28.33 -10.61 2.95
C GLU A 445 28.32 -9.46 3.95
N ALA A 446 29.40 -8.66 4.00
CA ALA A 446 29.46 -7.48 4.86
C ALA A 446 28.43 -6.43 4.42
N LEU A 447 28.24 -6.25 3.12
CA LEU A 447 27.20 -5.37 2.55
C LEU A 447 25.78 -5.86 2.93
N GLN A 448 25.56 -7.18 2.94
CA GLN A 448 24.31 -7.79 3.41
C GLN A 448 24.08 -7.62 4.91
N LEU A 449 25.14 -7.72 5.73
CA LEU A 449 25.08 -7.47 7.17
C LEU A 449 24.80 -5.99 7.46
N ALA A 450 25.41 -5.07 6.69
CA ALA A 450 25.11 -3.65 6.76
C ALA A 450 23.65 -3.36 6.39
N TRP A 451 23.12 -3.98 5.32
CA TRP A 451 21.72 -3.86 4.92
C TRP A 451 20.74 -4.36 5.99
N SER A 452 21.12 -5.39 6.73
CA SER A 452 20.32 -5.95 7.82
C SER A 452 20.55 -5.25 9.17
N HIS A 453 21.31 -4.15 9.19
CA HIS A 453 21.67 -3.36 10.37
C HIS A 453 22.37 -4.20 11.46
N ARG A 454 23.19 -5.16 11.02
CA ARG A 454 23.97 -6.06 11.90
C ARG A 454 25.47 -5.74 11.89
N ALA A 455 25.92 -4.92 10.95
CA ALA A 455 27.28 -4.40 10.86
C ALA A 455 27.26 -2.95 10.36
N GLY A 456 28.33 -2.20 10.61
CA GLY A 456 28.58 -0.91 9.97
C GLY A 456 29.29 -1.07 8.61
N GLY A 457 29.80 0.03 8.06
CA GLY A 457 30.55 0.03 6.80
C GLY A 457 29.73 0.53 5.61
N LEU A 458 30.18 0.19 4.41
CA LEU A 458 29.53 0.58 3.15
C LEU A 458 28.11 0.02 3.09
N ARG A 459 27.12 0.85 2.78
CA ARG A 459 25.71 0.44 2.69
C ARG A 459 25.29 0.25 1.24
N PRO A 460 24.24 -0.55 0.96
CA PRO A 460 23.77 -0.78 -0.40
C PRO A 460 23.37 0.51 -1.15
N PHE A 461 22.81 1.49 -0.44
CA PHE A 461 22.48 2.77 -1.06
C PHE A 461 23.72 3.60 -1.44
N ASP A 462 24.84 3.45 -0.72
CA ASP A 462 26.11 4.07 -1.11
C ASP A 462 26.63 3.44 -2.42
N VAL A 463 26.49 2.12 -2.57
CA VAL A 463 26.84 1.40 -3.82
C VAL A 463 25.92 1.84 -4.97
N VAL A 464 24.62 2.00 -4.72
CA VAL A 464 23.66 2.50 -5.72
C VAL A 464 24.07 3.89 -6.22
N ASP A 465 24.46 4.79 -5.32
CA ASP A 465 24.86 6.14 -5.68
C ASP A 465 26.19 6.15 -6.42
N LEU A 466 27.19 5.39 -5.95
CA LEU A 466 28.47 5.20 -6.62
C LEU A 466 28.31 4.76 -8.08
N LEU A 467 27.51 3.73 -8.32
CA LEU A 467 27.28 3.21 -9.67
C LEU A 467 26.48 4.19 -10.52
N GLY A 468 25.53 4.93 -9.93
CA GLY A 468 24.79 5.98 -10.61
C GLY A 468 25.67 7.14 -11.06
N ASP A 469 26.56 7.61 -10.19
CA ASP A 469 27.50 8.70 -10.47
C ASP A 469 28.54 8.28 -11.53
N LEU A 470 29.04 7.05 -11.46
CA LEU A 470 29.91 6.48 -12.49
C LEU A 470 29.21 6.43 -13.84
N ALA A 471 27.97 5.93 -13.89
CA ALA A 471 27.17 5.91 -15.12
C ALA A 471 26.87 7.31 -15.67
N ALA A 472 26.57 8.28 -14.80
CA ALA A 472 26.35 9.67 -15.21
C ALA A 472 27.62 10.29 -15.82
N THR A 473 28.79 9.94 -15.28
CA THR A 473 30.09 10.36 -15.83
C THR A 473 30.34 9.72 -17.20
N VAL A 474 30.22 8.40 -17.30
CA VAL A 474 30.35 7.65 -18.57
C VAL A 474 29.41 8.22 -19.63
N ARG A 475 28.15 8.47 -19.28
CA ARG A 475 27.16 9.09 -20.17
C ARG A 475 27.61 10.46 -20.69
N SER A 476 28.26 11.27 -19.85
CA SER A 476 28.76 12.58 -20.25
C SER A 476 29.87 12.48 -21.29
N TYR A 477 30.77 11.50 -21.17
CA TYR A 477 31.75 11.19 -22.21
C TYR A 477 31.10 10.67 -23.49
N LEU A 478 30.11 9.79 -23.39
CA LEU A 478 29.35 9.30 -24.55
C LEU A 478 28.63 10.45 -25.28
N ALA A 479 28.06 11.40 -24.54
CA ALA A 479 27.38 12.57 -25.10
C ALA A 479 28.33 13.60 -25.74
N GLY A 480 29.61 13.59 -25.35
CA GLY A 480 30.66 14.41 -25.98
C GLY A 480 31.22 13.83 -27.29
N ALA A 481 30.84 12.60 -27.66
CA ALA A 481 31.29 11.95 -28.88
C ALA A 481 30.67 12.54 -30.15
N SER A 482 31.22 12.21 -31.32
CA SER A 482 30.61 12.60 -32.60
C SER A 482 29.20 12.05 -32.76
N LYS A 483 28.36 12.73 -33.55
CA LYS A 483 26.98 12.29 -33.81
C LYS A 483 26.92 10.86 -34.34
N ASP A 484 27.85 10.45 -35.19
CA ASP A 484 27.89 9.09 -35.74
C ASP A 484 28.10 8.03 -34.64
N LEU A 485 28.97 8.31 -33.67
CA LEU A 485 29.20 7.44 -32.53
C LEU A 485 28.01 7.41 -31.56
N GLN A 486 27.31 8.53 -31.41
CA GLN A 486 26.06 8.57 -30.65
C GLN A 486 24.95 7.75 -31.32
N HIS A 487 24.87 7.75 -32.67
CA HIS A 487 23.95 6.87 -33.39
C HIS A 487 24.33 5.39 -33.25
N ALA A 488 25.63 5.07 -33.25
CA ALA A 488 26.09 3.70 -33.03
C ALA A 488 25.66 3.14 -31.66
N ALA A 489 25.53 4.00 -30.63
CA ALA A 489 25.00 3.59 -29.32
C ALA A 489 23.58 2.99 -29.40
N ILE A 490 22.75 3.44 -30.35
CA ILE A 490 21.42 2.86 -30.57
C ILE A 490 21.56 1.41 -31.05
N GLY A 491 22.48 1.16 -31.98
CA GLY A 491 22.78 -0.19 -32.49
C GLY A 491 23.15 -1.14 -31.35
N TYR A 492 24.14 -0.78 -30.55
CA TYR A 492 24.58 -1.60 -29.41
C TYR A 492 23.45 -1.90 -28.41
N VAL A 493 22.61 -0.90 -28.10
CA VAL A 493 21.51 -1.10 -27.15
C VAL A 493 20.42 -1.99 -27.72
N LEU A 494 20.12 -1.87 -29.02
CA LEU A 494 19.10 -2.70 -29.67
C LEU A 494 19.59 -4.13 -29.89
N GLU A 495 20.87 -4.31 -30.22
CA GLU A 495 21.51 -5.63 -30.36
C GLU A 495 21.49 -6.40 -29.04
N ALA A 496 21.95 -5.77 -27.95
CA ALA A 496 21.89 -6.37 -26.61
C ALA A 496 20.44 -6.67 -26.15
N ALA A 497 19.45 -5.90 -26.62
CA ALA A 497 18.04 -6.15 -26.32
C ALA A 497 17.38 -7.21 -27.23
N ALA A 498 18.03 -7.59 -28.34
CA ALA A 498 17.55 -8.56 -29.31
C ALA A 498 18.04 -9.99 -29.05
N GLU A 499 19.10 -10.16 -28.25
CA GLU A 499 19.64 -11.48 -27.91
C GLU A 499 18.56 -12.41 -27.33
N GLY A 500 18.32 -13.53 -28.02
CA GLY A 500 17.33 -14.54 -27.64
C GLY A 500 15.88 -14.25 -28.07
N GLU A 501 15.60 -13.18 -28.80
CA GLU A 501 14.26 -12.91 -29.35
C GLU A 501 14.04 -13.65 -30.69
N ILE A 502 12.87 -14.30 -30.82
CA ILE A 502 12.45 -15.03 -32.04
C ILE A 502 11.64 -14.11 -32.98
N SER A 503 11.27 -12.91 -32.52
CA SER A 503 10.40 -11.95 -33.22
C SER A 503 11.17 -10.70 -33.68
N ASP A 504 10.83 -10.17 -34.86
CA ASP A 504 11.40 -8.93 -35.43
C ASP A 504 11.09 -7.64 -34.63
N SER A 505 10.29 -7.70 -33.55
CA SER A 505 9.88 -6.51 -32.80
C SER A 505 10.33 -6.52 -31.34
N ILE A 506 11.35 -5.72 -31.02
CA ILE A 506 11.85 -5.53 -29.64
C ILE A 506 10.85 -4.67 -28.83
N PRO A 507 10.30 -5.15 -27.70
CA PRO A 507 9.40 -4.37 -26.87
C PRO A 507 10.02 -3.06 -26.39
N GLY A 508 9.40 -1.93 -26.73
CA GLY A 508 9.89 -0.62 -26.31
C GLY A 508 11.12 -0.11 -27.07
N SER A 509 11.42 -0.64 -28.26
CA SER A 509 12.53 -0.24 -29.14
C SER A 509 12.72 1.27 -29.29
N ARG A 510 11.63 2.04 -29.52
CA ARG A 510 11.70 3.51 -29.56
C ARG A 510 12.29 4.09 -28.29
N LYS A 511 11.85 3.60 -27.12
CA LYS A 511 12.30 4.10 -25.82
C LYS A 511 13.76 3.72 -25.53
N LEU A 512 14.17 2.53 -25.99
CA LEU A 512 15.57 2.11 -25.97
C LEU A 512 16.43 3.07 -26.81
N ALA A 513 16.00 3.37 -28.03
CA ALA A 513 16.69 4.31 -28.91
C ALA A 513 16.75 5.73 -28.33
N ASP A 514 15.63 6.27 -27.83
CA ASP A 514 15.54 7.61 -27.26
C ASP A 514 16.46 7.80 -26.03
N ASN A 515 16.81 6.70 -25.34
CA ASN A 515 17.64 6.72 -24.13
C ASN A 515 18.98 6.00 -24.33
N ALA A 516 19.39 5.74 -25.57
CA ALA A 516 20.50 4.83 -25.89
C ALA A 516 21.81 5.19 -25.18
N LEU A 517 22.20 6.46 -25.11
CA LEU A 517 23.42 6.88 -24.41
C LEU A 517 23.37 6.57 -22.90
N SER A 518 22.21 6.79 -22.27
CA SER A 518 22.05 6.49 -20.85
C SER A 518 22.01 4.97 -20.63
N ILE A 519 21.34 4.23 -21.51
CA ILE A 519 21.28 2.77 -21.42
C ILE A 519 22.66 2.17 -21.62
N LEU A 520 23.40 2.58 -22.65
CA LEU A 520 24.77 2.12 -22.92
C LEU A 520 25.71 2.39 -21.73
N SER A 521 25.61 3.57 -21.09
CA SER A 521 26.37 3.84 -19.86
C SER A 521 26.01 2.88 -18.72
N GLY A 522 24.72 2.53 -18.59
CA GLY A 522 24.24 1.58 -17.59
C GLY A 522 24.65 0.14 -17.91
N LEU A 523 24.63 -0.27 -19.19
CA LEU A 523 25.09 -1.59 -19.64
C LEU A 523 26.57 -1.76 -19.30
N LEU A 524 27.40 -0.77 -19.66
CA LEU A 524 28.84 -0.80 -19.39
C LEU A 524 29.15 -0.89 -17.89
N VAL A 525 28.53 -0.03 -17.08
CA VAL A 525 28.74 0.01 -15.63
C VAL A 525 28.17 -1.22 -14.95
N GLY A 526 26.99 -1.68 -15.36
CA GLY A 526 26.32 -2.83 -14.78
C GLY A 526 27.05 -4.14 -15.08
N ALA A 527 27.46 -4.35 -16.34
CA ALA A 527 28.26 -5.50 -16.73
C ALA A 527 29.62 -5.48 -16.01
N TRP A 528 30.33 -4.34 -16.02
CA TRP A 528 31.59 -4.17 -15.27
C TRP A 528 31.43 -4.53 -13.78
N PHE A 529 30.41 -3.99 -13.10
CA PHE A 529 30.19 -4.27 -11.69
C PHE A 529 29.97 -5.76 -11.45
N ASN A 530 29.10 -6.39 -12.24
CA ASN A 530 28.78 -7.82 -12.12
C ASN A 530 29.99 -8.73 -12.40
N SER A 531 30.95 -8.26 -13.21
CA SER A 531 32.21 -8.94 -13.54
C SER A 531 33.30 -8.79 -12.48
N LEU A 532 33.10 -7.96 -11.45
CA LEU A 532 34.15 -7.68 -10.48
C LEU A 532 34.53 -8.92 -9.64
N PRO A 533 35.83 -9.17 -9.36
CA PRO A 533 36.29 -10.34 -8.61
C PRO A 533 35.71 -10.50 -7.20
N TRP A 534 35.26 -9.41 -6.56
CA TRP A 534 34.67 -9.43 -5.21
C TRP A 534 33.37 -10.26 -5.12
N HIS A 535 32.75 -10.61 -6.26
CA HIS A 535 31.60 -11.50 -6.32
C HIS A 535 31.94 -12.98 -6.17
N GLY A 536 33.21 -13.36 -6.34
CA GLY A 536 33.66 -14.75 -6.19
C GLY A 536 33.72 -15.16 -4.72
N GLU A 537 33.30 -16.39 -4.42
CA GLU A 537 33.65 -17.03 -3.14
C GLU A 537 35.18 -16.96 -2.98
N ARG A 538 35.67 -16.36 -1.90
CA ARG A 538 36.98 -16.78 -1.39
C ARG A 538 36.84 -18.26 -1.05
N LYS A 539 37.22 -19.14 -1.99
CA LYS A 539 37.60 -20.51 -1.64
C LYS A 539 38.57 -20.37 -0.47
N ALA A 540 38.20 -20.95 0.66
CA ALA A 540 39.08 -21.05 1.82
C ALA A 540 40.44 -21.54 1.31
N VAL A 541 41.48 -20.74 1.53
CA VAL A 541 42.85 -21.23 1.39
C VAL A 541 42.98 -22.33 2.44
N ALA A 542 43.30 -23.53 1.95
CA ALA A 542 43.34 -24.79 2.69
C ALA A 542 44.26 -24.75 3.92
#